data_AF-A0A2E4YY98-F1
#
_entry.id   AF-A0A2E4YY98-F1
#
_cell.length_a   1.000
_cell.length_b   1.000
_cell.length_c   1.000
_cell.angle_alpha   90.00
_cell.angle_beta   90.00
_cell.angle_gamma   90.00
#
_symmetry.space_group_name_H-M   'P 1'
#
loop_
_entity.id
_entity.type
_entity.pdbx_description
1 polymer ?
#
loop_
_entity_poly.entity_id
_entity_poly.type
_entity_poly.pdbx_seq_one_letter_code
_entity_poly.pdbx_strand_id
1 'polypeptide(L)'
;MASTRPTSEQLRFTSSKTGEHSLDTYMENAEIGNTTLANLLAQAFDTNGQYKTGFAEYKGDFATSTLYDIGDVYRDASSEDLYTVRVQHTSTNVAADLAANKIALILDASVVNTAATNAANSATASANSATASASSASSASTAQTAAETARTGSETAKTASETAKAASEAAKTAAETAQAAAETAKTAAEAALDNFEDTYLGAFSSDPTADGDGDALTTGDLYFNTTSNQLKVYNGSAWQVAGEVDVTTLVAKTSGTGAGVLPAGTTGQRDGSPSAGYLRFNTTDTKFEGYNGSEWAGIGGGGPGLDGGGTDEESVIRTNKNQISGSVSLTIPSGSNGMSAGPITITSGSSVTVSSGATWHIVGT
;
A
#
# COMPACT_ATOMS: atom_id res chain seq x y z
N MET A 1 59.37 97.51 54.01
CA MET A 1 59.44 97.25 52.56
C MET A 1 58.97 98.50 51.84
N ALA A 2 59.74 99.02 50.89
CA ALA A 2 59.33 100.18 50.12
C ALA A 2 58.11 99.80 49.25
N SER A 3 57.01 100.53 49.44
CA SER A 3 55.79 100.35 48.65
C SER A 3 56.04 100.90 47.24
N THR A 4 56.19 100.02 46.25
CA THR A 4 56.19 100.39 44.83
C THR A 4 54.76 100.74 44.43
N ARG A 5 54.38 102.01 44.57
CA ARG A 5 53.17 102.54 43.95
C ARG A 5 53.52 102.93 42.50
N PRO A 6 52.90 102.35 41.46
CA PRO A 6 53.11 102.80 40.10
C PRO A 6 52.63 104.26 39.99
N THR A 7 53.44 105.14 39.39
CA THR A 7 53.11 106.56 39.17
C THR A 7 52.68 106.85 37.74
N SER A 8 52.45 105.82 36.93
CA SER A 8 51.97 105.90 35.54
C SER A 8 50.69 105.08 35.35
N GLU A 9 49.85 105.47 34.39
CA GLU A 9 48.58 104.81 34.06
C GLU A 9 48.72 103.36 33.56
N GLN A 10 49.92 102.93 33.17
CA GLN A 10 50.15 101.60 32.60
C GLN A 10 50.93 100.68 33.54
N LEU A 11 50.36 99.50 33.83
CA LEU A 11 51.02 98.36 34.46
C LEU A 11 51.64 97.47 33.38
N ARG A 12 52.97 97.52 33.26
CA ARG A 12 53.75 96.76 32.29
C ARG A 12 54.52 95.64 32.99
N PHE A 13 54.41 94.43 32.47
CA PHE A 13 55.15 93.26 32.94
C PHE A 13 56.08 92.79 31.83
N THR A 14 57.38 92.74 32.09
CA THR A 14 58.35 92.27 31.10
C THR A 14 58.67 90.79 31.35
N SER A 15 58.32 89.94 30.40
CA SER A 15 58.72 88.55 30.36
C SER A 15 60.00 88.40 29.56
N SER A 16 60.99 87.71 30.12
CA SER A 16 62.25 87.41 29.41
C SER A 16 62.07 86.48 28.21
N LYS A 17 60.90 85.84 28.08
CA LYS A 17 60.61 84.88 27.01
C LYS A 17 59.67 85.43 25.94
N THR A 18 58.80 86.36 26.31
CA THR A 18 57.70 86.84 25.45
C THR A 18 57.65 88.36 25.28
N GLY A 19 58.58 89.10 25.89
CA GLY A 19 58.68 90.54 25.75
C GLY A 19 57.83 91.33 26.76
N GLU A 20 57.60 92.60 26.47
CA GLU A 20 56.80 93.50 27.31
C GLU A 20 55.30 93.23 27.10
N HIS A 21 54.61 92.85 28.18
CA HIS A 21 53.17 92.66 28.20
C HIS A 21 52.53 93.87 28.88
N SER A 22 51.72 94.60 28.12
CA SER A 22 50.84 95.63 28.66
C SER A 22 49.60 94.95 29.22
N LEU A 23 49.40 95.01 30.54
CA LEU A 23 48.19 94.46 31.17
C LEU A 23 46.93 95.16 30.64
N ASP A 24 47.07 96.42 30.23
CA ASP A 24 46.05 97.25 29.58
C ASP A 24 45.44 96.54 28.35
N THR A 25 46.29 96.05 27.45
CA THR A 25 45.87 95.36 26.22
C THR A 25 45.18 94.01 26.48
N TYR A 26 45.46 93.36 27.62
CA TYR A 26 44.81 92.10 28.00
C TYR A 26 43.51 92.31 28.78
N MET A 27 43.30 93.48 29.36
CA MET A 27 42.13 93.82 30.18
C MET A 27 41.17 94.81 29.49
N GLU A 28 41.46 95.25 28.26
CA GLU A 28 40.58 96.10 27.45
C GLU A 28 39.17 95.47 27.29
N ASN A 29 39.10 94.14 27.21
CA ASN A 29 37.82 93.40 27.19
C ASN A 29 37.10 93.33 28.56
N ALA A 30 37.78 93.67 29.65
CA ALA A 30 37.21 93.76 30.99
C ALA A 30 36.70 95.18 31.33
N GLU A 31 36.95 96.17 30.46
CA GLU A 31 36.43 97.53 30.59
C GLU A 31 34.91 97.55 30.32
N ILE A 32 34.13 97.34 31.38
CA ILE A 32 32.67 97.41 31.32
C ILE A 32 32.26 98.90 31.37
N GLY A 33 31.65 99.40 30.29
CA GLY A 33 30.95 100.70 30.30
C GLY A 33 31.86 101.94 30.24
N ASN A 34 32.94 101.90 29.46
CA ASN A 34 33.88 103.03 29.30
C ASN A 34 34.67 103.39 30.59
N THR A 35 34.74 102.47 31.56
CA THR A 35 35.61 102.63 32.73
C THR A 35 37.05 102.25 32.36
N THR A 36 38.03 103.08 32.71
CA THR A 36 39.45 102.73 32.49
C THR A 36 39.86 101.57 33.39
N LEU A 37 40.84 100.77 32.97
CA LEU A 37 41.45 99.73 33.80
C LEU A 37 41.85 100.26 35.20
N ALA A 38 42.40 101.47 35.29
CA ALA A 38 42.74 102.12 36.55
C ALA A 38 41.53 102.34 37.46
N ASN A 39 40.38 102.74 36.89
CA ASN A 39 39.14 102.91 37.64
C ASN A 39 38.53 101.57 38.06
N LEU A 40 38.64 100.53 37.22
CA LEU A 40 38.19 99.17 37.55
C LEU A 40 39.01 98.57 38.70
N LEU A 41 40.34 98.70 38.65
CA LEU A 41 41.26 98.30 39.72
C LEU A 41 41.03 99.11 41.00
N ALA A 42 40.78 100.42 40.89
CA ALA A 42 40.46 101.27 42.03
C ALA A 42 39.09 100.96 42.66
N GLN A 43 38.21 100.27 41.94
CA GLN A 43 36.94 99.74 42.47
C GLN A 43 37.13 98.37 43.12
N ALA A 44 37.93 97.50 42.51
CA ALA A 44 38.22 96.16 43.04
C ALA A 44 39.17 96.15 44.24
N PHE A 45 40.10 97.11 44.34
CA PHE A 45 41.12 97.18 45.39
C PHE A 45 41.09 98.54 46.11
N ASP A 46 41.30 98.53 47.43
CA ASP A 46 41.43 99.74 48.23
C ASP A 46 42.78 100.45 48.03
N THR A 47 42.98 101.59 48.68
CA THR A 47 44.24 102.35 48.59
C THR A 47 45.46 101.62 49.15
N ASN A 48 45.25 100.49 49.83
CA ASN A 48 46.26 99.61 50.40
C ASN A 48 46.51 98.37 49.53
N GLY A 49 45.82 98.24 48.38
CA GLY A 49 45.92 97.10 47.47
C GLY A 49 45.21 95.84 47.96
N GLN A 50 44.33 95.95 48.96
CA GLN A 50 43.48 94.85 49.42
C GLN A 50 42.20 94.81 48.60
N TYR A 51 41.71 93.61 48.30
CA TYR A 51 40.44 93.44 47.59
C TYR A 51 39.29 94.03 48.43
N LYS A 52 38.45 94.87 47.83
CA LYS A 52 37.31 95.47 48.53
C LYS A 52 36.21 94.44 48.71
N THR A 53 35.77 94.26 49.96
CA THR A 53 34.50 93.60 50.27
C THR A 53 33.36 94.37 49.60
N GLY A 54 32.40 93.70 48.97
CA GLY A 54 31.32 94.36 48.22
C GLY A 54 31.56 94.52 46.71
N PHE A 55 32.74 94.17 46.18
CA PHE A 55 32.98 94.23 44.74
C PHE A 55 32.58 92.92 44.06
N ALA A 56 31.70 93.02 43.07
CA ALA A 56 31.21 91.92 42.23
C ALA A 56 30.57 90.75 43.02
N GLU A 57 29.68 91.06 43.95
CA GLU A 57 29.03 90.05 44.78
C GLU A 57 27.74 89.53 44.14
N TYR A 58 27.42 88.26 44.37
CA TYR A 58 26.07 87.76 44.12
C TYR A 58 25.12 88.24 45.22
N LYS A 59 24.17 89.11 44.87
CA LYS A 59 23.26 89.77 45.80
C LYS A 59 21.97 89.00 46.07
N GLY A 60 21.80 87.82 45.49
CA GLY A 60 20.55 87.07 45.54
C GLY A 60 19.52 87.63 44.56
N ASP A 61 18.27 87.76 45.00
CA ASP A 61 17.19 88.30 44.16
C ASP A 61 17.24 89.82 44.05
N PHE A 62 16.85 90.33 42.89
CA PHE A 62 16.68 91.75 42.63
C PHE A 62 15.76 92.38 43.68
N ALA A 63 16.21 93.47 44.30
CA ALA A 63 15.41 94.28 45.21
C ALA A 63 15.40 95.73 44.71
N THR A 64 14.26 96.41 44.85
CA THR A 64 14.14 97.83 44.51
C THR A 64 14.76 98.72 45.58
N SER A 65 15.08 99.98 45.22
CA SER A 65 15.66 100.96 46.15
C SER A 65 16.96 100.48 46.83
N THR A 66 17.67 99.56 46.18
CA THR A 66 18.90 98.94 46.69
C THR A 66 20.07 99.47 45.88
N LEU A 67 21.15 99.87 46.56
CA LEU A 67 22.39 100.26 45.88
C LEU A 67 23.07 98.98 45.37
N TYR A 68 23.27 98.91 44.06
CA TYR A 68 24.07 97.87 43.42
C TYR A 68 25.39 98.47 42.93
N ASP A 69 26.49 97.83 43.31
CA ASP A 69 27.83 98.23 42.90
C ASP A 69 28.21 97.61 41.55
N ILE A 70 29.17 98.23 40.86
CA ILE A 70 29.66 97.70 39.57
C ILE A 70 30.21 96.28 39.78
N GLY A 71 29.82 95.37 38.89
CA GLY A 71 30.17 93.97 38.91
C GLY A 71 29.22 93.09 39.71
N ASP A 72 28.34 93.65 40.55
CA ASP A 72 27.38 92.86 41.32
C ASP A 72 26.52 92.01 40.38
N VAL A 73 26.17 90.81 40.83
CA VAL A 73 25.29 89.89 40.10
C VAL A 73 24.04 89.66 40.90
N TYR A 74 22.88 89.65 40.27
CA TYR A 74 21.63 89.29 40.92
C TYR A 74 20.75 88.46 40.00
N ARG A 75 19.77 87.80 40.60
CA ARG A 75 18.70 87.09 39.88
C ARG A 75 17.45 87.95 39.82
N ASP A 76 16.82 88.07 38.66
CA ASP A 76 15.44 88.57 38.62
C ASP A 76 14.51 87.44 39.08
N ALA A 77 13.82 87.61 40.20
CA ALA A 77 12.94 86.57 40.73
C ALA A 77 11.74 86.24 39.82
N SER A 78 11.41 87.13 38.87
CA SER A 78 10.26 86.95 37.97
C SER A 78 10.59 86.11 36.73
N SER A 79 11.76 86.32 36.12
CA SER A 79 12.23 85.56 34.95
C SER A 79 13.24 84.47 35.30
N GLU A 80 13.80 84.49 36.51
CA GLU A 80 14.94 83.69 36.97
C GLU A 80 16.27 83.99 36.26
N ASP A 81 16.30 85.04 35.44
CA ASP A 81 17.49 85.46 34.71
C ASP A 81 18.56 86.03 35.64
N LEU A 82 19.83 85.86 35.27
CA LEU A 82 20.95 86.46 35.98
C LEU A 82 21.47 87.68 35.24
N TYR A 83 21.62 88.79 35.97
CA TYR A 83 22.15 90.05 35.44
C TYR A 83 23.42 90.45 36.20
N THR A 84 24.36 91.07 35.51
CA THR A 84 25.51 91.77 36.11
C THR A 84 25.31 93.27 36.02
N VAL A 85 25.75 94.00 37.03
CA VAL A 85 25.67 95.45 37.13
C VAL A 85 26.89 96.07 36.44
N ARG A 86 26.63 96.91 35.45
CA ARG A 86 27.64 97.61 34.64
C ARG A 86 27.99 98.98 35.21
N VAL A 87 27.03 99.64 35.86
CA VAL A 87 27.17 100.98 36.42
C VAL A 87 26.53 101.00 37.80
N GLN A 88 27.22 101.58 38.79
CA GLN A 88 26.67 101.73 40.14
C GLN A 88 25.38 102.55 40.08
N HIS A 89 24.30 102.04 40.69
CA HIS A 89 23.02 102.72 40.73
C HIS A 89 22.16 102.24 41.90
N THR A 90 21.22 103.08 42.33
CA THR A 90 20.09 102.62 43.16
C THR A 90 19.02 102.04 42.23
N SER A 91 18.66 100.79 42.44
CA SER A 91 17.73 100.03 41.58
C SER A 91 16.32 100.60 41.58
N THR A 92 15.64 100.46 40.45
CA THR A 92 14.22 100.84 40.31
C THR A 92 13.37 99.65 39.86
N ASN A 93 13.68 99.09 38.70
CA ASN A 93 13.19 97.80 38.21
C ASN A 93 14.15 97.29 37.12
N VAL A 94 14.20 95.98 36.95
CA VAL A 94 15.14 95.33 36.02
C VAL A 94 15.02 95.87 34.59
N ALA A 95 13.81 96.08 34.07
CA ALA A 95 13.60 96.57 32.70
C ALA A 95 14.14 98.00 32.48
N ALA A 96 13.94 98.89 33.45
CA ALA A 96 14.43 100.26 33.40
C ALA A 96 15.97 100.31 33.55
N ASP A 97 16.52 99.49 34.43
CA ASP A 97 17.96 99.42 34.65
C ASP A 97 18.67 98.77 33.44
N LEU A 98 18.03 97.81 32.74
CA LEU A 98 18.50 97.24 31.47
C LEU A 98 18.42 98.25 30.32
N ALA A 99 17.30 98.95 30.15
CA ALA A 99 17.12 99.95 29.10
C ALA A 99 18.08 101.15 29.24
N ALA A 100 18.45 101.49 30.48
CA ALA A 100 19.47 102.49 30.78
C ALA A 100 20.91 101.95 30.66
N ASN A 101 21.12 100.71 30.20
CA ASN A 101 22.42 100.04 30.06
C ASN A 101 23.22 99.96 31.37
N LYS A 102 22.53 99.96 32.52
CA LYS A 102 23.16 99.85 33.84
C LYS A 102 23.45 98.41 34.23
N ILE A 103 22.80 97.45 33.56
CA ILE A 103 22.96 96.01 33.79
C ILE A 103 23.11 95.29 32.45
N ALA A 104 23.64 94.07 32.47
CA ALA A 104 23.69 93.17 31.32
C ALA A 104 23.22 91.78 31.71
N LEU A 105 22.45 91.14 30.83
CA LEU A 105 22.03 89.76 30.98
C LEU A 105 23.26 88.84 30.86
N ILE A 106 23.44 87.97 31.84
CA ILE A 106 24.48 86.92 31.87
C ILE A 106 23.86 85.57 31.48
N LEU A 107 22.66 85.29 31.98
CA LEU A 107 21.98 84.02 31.78
C LEU A 107 20.48 84.24 31.62
N ASP A 108 19.95 83.74 30.50
CA ASP A 108 18.52 83.64 30.23
C ASP A 108 18.02 82.27 30.72
N ALA A 109 17.25 82.25 31.80
CA ALA A 109 16.74 81.03 32.39
C ALA A 109 15.71 80.32 31.48
N SER A 110 14.98 81.07 30.66
CA SER A 110 14.00 80.50 29.72
C SER A 110 14.68 79.67 28.62
N VAL A 111 15.84 80.11 28.14
CA VAL A 111 16.68 79.39 27.17
C VAL A 111 17.22 78.10 27.79
N VAL A 112 17.70 78.15 29.03
CA VAL A 112 18.19 76.97 29.76
C VAL A 112 17.08 75.95 29.98
N ASN A 113 15.90 76.39 30.41
CA ASN A 113 14.74 75.51 30.61
C ASN A 113 14.25 74.88 29.30
N THR A 114 14.29 75.63 28.20
CA THR A 114 13.99 75.12 26.86
C THR A 114 15.01 74.05 26.45
N ALA A 115 16.30 74.28 26.69
CA ALA A 115 17.35 73.31 26.41
C ALA A 115 17.20 72.02 27.23
N ALA A 116 16.88 72.12 28.52
CA ALA A 116 16.61 70.98 29.39
C ALA A 116 15.41 70.15 28.89
N THR A 117 14.34 70.82 28.48
CA THR A 117 13.15 70.19 27.90
C THR A 117 13.50 69.46 26.58
N ASN A 118 14.27 70.09 25.70
CA ASN A 118 14.70 69.49 24.44
C ASN A 118 15.58 68.25 24.67
N ALA A 119 16.45 68.27 25.68
CA ALA A 119 17.27 67.12 26.06
C ALA A 119 16.41 65.95 26.56
N ALA A 120 15.42 66.21 27.42
CA ALA A 120 14.48 65.19 27.91
C ALA A 120 13.63 64.58 26.78
N ASN A 121 13.16 65.42 25.85
CA ASN A 121 12.43 64.97 24.65
C ASN A 121 13.31 64.08 23.76
N SER A 122 14.58 64.46 23.57
CA SER A 122 15.54 63.68 22.79
C SER A 122 15.84 62.31 23.41
N ALA A 123 15.98 62.24 24.74
CA ALA A 123 16.16 60.99 25.46
C ALA A 123 14.94 60.06 25.30
N THR A 124 13.73 60.62 25.41
CA THR A 124 12.47 59.88 25.19
C THR A 124 12.37 59.36 23.77
N ALA A 125 12.69 60.18 22.76
CA ALA A 125 12.69 59.76 21.36
C ALA A 125 13.68 58.62 21.10
N SER A 126 14.88 58.69 21.67
CA SER A 126 15.89 57.62 21.57
C SER A 126 15.41 56.29 22.17
N ALA A 127 14.79 56.33 23.36
CA ALA A 127 14.22 55.14 24.00
C ALA A 127 13.09 54.50 23.16
N ASN A 128 12.24 55.33 22.54
CA ASN A 128 11.20 54.86 21.63
C ASN A 128 11.80 54.20 20.38
N SER A 129 12.85 54.80 19.79
CA SER A 129 13.57 54.21 18.65
C SER A 129 14.22 52.87 19.00
N ALA A 130 14.81 52.73 20.20
CA ALA A 130 15.37 51.45 20.66
C ALA A 130 14.29 50.37 20.79
N THR A 131 13.13 50.72 21.35
CA THR A 131 11.98 49.81 21.48
C THR A 131 11.43 49.37 20.12
N ALA A 132 11.31 50.30 19.18
CA ALA A 132 10.88 50.00 17.81
C ALA A 132 11.87 49.10 17.06
N SER A 133 13.17 49.31 17.26
CA SER A 133 14.23 48.45 16.69
C SER A 133 14.16 47.02 17.25
N ALA A 134 14.00 46.86 18.56
CA ALA A 134 13.85 45.55 19.20
C ALA A 134 12.58 44.80 18.71
N SER A 135 11.48 45.52 18.52
CA SER A 135 10.23 44.97 17.97
C SER A 135 10.41 44.53 16.51
N SER A 136 11.16 45.30 15.72
CA SER A 136 11.47 44.96 14.33
C SER A 136 12.36 43.73 14.23
N ALA A 137 13.37 43.60 15.11
CA ALA A 137 14.21 42.41 15.18
C ALA A 137 13.40 41.14 15.53
N SER A 138 12.47 41.25 16.48
CA SER A 138 11.57 40.14 16.86
C SER A 138 10.65 39.73 15.70
N SER A 139 10.11 40.71 14.97
CA SER A 139 9.31 40.48 13.77
C SER A 139 10.10 39.76 12.68
N ALA A 140 11.36 40.16 12.46
CA ALA A 140 12.25 39.51 11.49
C ALA A 140 12.56 38.05 11.85
N SER A 141 12.84 37.75 13.12
CA SER A 141 13.05 36.37 13.60
C SER A 141 11.80 35.50 13.41
N THR A 142 10.61 36.07 13.64
CA THR A 142 9.34 35.37 13.44
C THR A 142 9.11 35.07 11.96
N ALA A 143 9.36 36.05 11.08
CA ALA A 143 9.25 35.89 9.64
C ALA A 143 10.22 34.83 9.10
N GLN A 144 11.44 34.78 9.61
CA GLN A 144 12.42 33.74 9.26
C GLN A 144 11.92 32.33 9.63
N THR A 145 11.36 32.17 10.83
CA THR A 145 10.82 30.88 11.30
C THR A 145 9.63 30.43 10.45
N ALA A 146 8.75 31.37 10.08
CA ALA A 146 7.62 31.09 9.19
C ALA A 146 8.09 30.66 7.79
N ALA A 147 9.12 31.32 7.24
CA ALA A 147 9.70 30.95 5.94
C ALA A 147 10.33 29.55 5.96
N GLU A 148 11.04 29.19 7.03
CA GLU A 148 11.64 27.87 7.18
C GLU A 148 10.60 26.75 7.34
N THR A 149 9.50 27.04 8.04
CA THR A 149 8.35 26.14 8.15
C THR A 149 7.69 25.93 6.79
N ALA A 150 7.51 27.00 6.01
CA ALA A 150 6.96 26.92 4.66
C ALA A 150 7.86 26.11 3.70
N ARG A 151 9.19 26.26 3.80
CA ARG A 151 10.17 25.47 3.04
C ARG A 151 10.02 23.97 3.33
N THR A 152 9.96 23.61 4.61
CA THR A 152 9.78 22.22 5.05
C THR A 152 8.44 21.64 4.58
N GLY A 153 7.37 22.43 4.62
CA GLY A 153 6.06 22.05 4.08
C GLY A 153 6.11 21.77 2.57
N SER A 154 6.83 22.59 1.81
CA SER A 154 7.03 22.41 0.37
C SER A 154 7.81 21.13 0.04
N GLU A 155 8.87 20.83 0.77
CA GLU A 155 9.65 19.59 0.60
C GLU A 155 8.82 18.34 0.93
N THR A 156 7.99 18.41 1.96
CA THR A 156 7.05 17.33 2.31
C THR A 156 6.03 17.10 1.20
N ALA A 157 5.45 18.18 0.66
CA ALA A 157 4.49 18.12 -0.44
C ALA A 157 5.13 17.53 -1.72
N LYS A 158 6.38 17.89 -2.02
CA LYS A 158 7.14 17.31 -3.13
C LYS A 158 7.31 15.80 -2.97
N THR A 159 7.72 15.35 -1.80
CA THR A 159 7.91 13.92 -1.49
C THR A 159 6.59 13.13 -1.62
N ALA A 160 5.48 13.70 -1.15
CA ALA A 160 4.16 13.11 -1.31
C ALA A 160 3.76 12.97 -2.79
N SER A 161 4.08 13.98 -3.61
CA SER A 161 3.83 13.94 -5.06
C SER A 161 4.65 12.86 -5.77
N GLU A 162 5.93 12.71 -5.43
CA GLU A 162 6.80 11.66 -5.98
C GLU A 162 6.29 10.26 -5.60
N THR A 163 5.83 10.09 -4.37
CA THR A 163 5.22 8.83 -3.89
C THR A 163 3.94 8.51 -4.65
N ALA A 164 3.05 9.49 -4.86
CA ALA A 164 1.82 9.32 -5.62
C ALA A 164 2.10 8.94 -7.09
N LYS A 165 3.14 9.53 -7.70
CA LYS A 165 3.58 9.18 -9.05
C LYS A 165 4.06 7.72 -9.11
N ALA A 166 4.89 7.28 -8.16
CA ALA A 166 5.37 5.90 -8.11
C ALA A 166 4.21 4.89 -7.96
N ALA A 167 3.22 5.19 -7.12
CA ALA A 167 2.02 4.36 -6.97
C ALA A 167 1.21 4.28 -8.28
N SER A 168 1.10 5.39 -9.02
CA SER A 168 0.43 5.41 -10.32
C SER A 168 1.14 4.54 -11.36
N GLU A 169 2.47 4.59 -11.43
CA GLU A 169 3.25 3.75 -12.36
C GLU A 169 3.12 2.25 -11.99
N ALA A 170 3.16 1.92 -10.70
CA ALA A 170 2.96 0.53 -10.25
C ALA A 170 1.56 0.00 -10.61
N ALA A 171 0.52 0.83 -10.45
CA ALA A 171 -0.84 0.47 -10.85
C ALA A 171 -0.95 0.24 -12.37
N LYS A 172 -0.25 1.05 -13.19
CA LYS A 172 -0.19 0.87 -14.64
C LYS A 172 0.45 -0.47 -15.00
N THR A 173 1.60 -0.81 -14.43
CA THR A 173 2.28 -2.09 -14.67
C THR A 173 1.41 -3.29 -14.24
N ALA A 174 0.69 -3.18 -13.12
CA ALA A 174 -0.24 -4.23 -12.70
C ALA A 174 -1.39 -4.43 -13.70
N ALA A 175 -1.91 -3.34 -14.27
CA ALA A 175 -2.95 -3.40 -15.30
C ALA A 175 -2.43 -4.05 -16.60
N GLU A 176 -1.23 -3.68 -17.06
CA GLU A 176 -0.58 -4.28 -18.23
C GLU A 176 -0.34 -5.79 -18.03
N THR A 177 0.08 -6.20 -16.83
CA THR A 177 0.27 -7.62 -16.47
C THR A 177 -1.05 -8.38 -16.48
N ALA A 178 -2.11 -7.80 -15.90
CA ALA A 178 -3.44 -8.40 -15.90
C ALA A 178 -3.99 -8.56 -17.33
N GLN A 179 -3.77 -7.57 -18.19
CA GLN A 179 -4.14 -7.65 -19.61
C GLN A 179 -3.41 -8.79 -20.33
N ALA A 180 -2.09 -8.93 -20.14
CA ALA A 180 -1.32 -10.00 -20.76
C ALA A 180 -1.77 -11.40 -20.29
N ALA A 181 -2.09 -11.54 -18.99
CA ALA A 181 -2.63 -12.77 -18.44
C ALA A 181 -4.02 -13.10 -19.02
N ALA A 182 -4.87 -12.09 -19.21
CA ALA A 182 -6.18 -12.26 -19.84
C ALA A 182 -6.07 -12.70 -21.30
N GLU A 183 -5.17 -12.09 -22.09
CA GLU A 183 -4.95 -12.51 -23.49
C GLU A 183 -4.42 -13.94 -23.57
N THR A 184 -3.49 -14.32 -22.67
CA THR A 184 -2.99 -15.70 -22.59
C THR A 184 -4.10 -16.69 -22.27
N ALA A 185 -4.97 -16.35 -21.31
CA ALA A 185 -6.12 -17.19 -20.94
C ALA A 185 -7.13 -17.31 -22.09
N LYS A 186 -7.36 -16.22 -22.82
CA LYS A 186 -8.22 -16.22 -24.02
C LYS A 186 -7.65 -17.15 -25.09
N THR A 187 -6.38 -17.02 -25.46
CA THR A 187 -5.74 -17.91 -26.45
C THR A 187 -5.78 -19.37 -26.01
N ALA A 188 -5.56 -19.65 -24.72
CA ALA A 188 -5.66 -21.02 -24.19
C ALA A 188 -7.09 -21.56 -24.26
N ALA A 189 -8.11 -20.73 -24.03
CA ALA A 189 -9.51 -21.10 -24.15
C ALA A 189 -9.93 -21.32 -25.62
N GLU A 190 -9.48 -20.45 -26.52
CA GLU A 190 -9.67 -20.60 -27.97
C GLU A 190 -9.06 -21.92 -28.45
N ALA A 191 -7.81 -22.22 -28.09
CA ALA A 191 -7.17 -23.49 -28.43
C ALA A 191 -7.86 -24.71 -27.79
N ALA A 192 -8.38 -24.59 -26.56
CA ALA A 192 -9.09 -25.69 -25.93
C ALA A 192 -10.44 -25.97 -26.61
N LEU A 193 -11.12 -24.93 -27.10
CA LEU A 193 -12.35 -25.06 -27.88
C LEU A 193 -12.06 -25.70 -29.25
N ASP A 194 -11.04 -25.20 -29.94
CA ASP A 194 -10.53 -25.71 -31.22
C ASP A 194 -10.26 -27.23 -31.15
N ASN A 195 -9.41 -27.65 -30.21
CA ASN A 195 -9.11 -29.08 -30.00
C ASN A 195 -10.37 -29.92 -29.65
N PHE A 196 -11.35 -29.32 -28.98
CA PHE A 196 -12.60 -30.02 -28.66
C PHE A 196 -13.48 -30.16 -29.90
N GLU A 197 -13.58 -29.12 -30.73
CA GLU A 197 -14.36 -29.12 -31.98
C GLU A 197 -13.73 -30.01 -33.06
N ASP A 198 -12.40 -30.14 -33.08
CA ASP A 198 -11.67 -31.12 -33.90
C ASP A 198 -12.08 -32.56 -33.57
N THR A 199 -12.26 -32.86 -32.28
CA THR A 199 -12.62 -34.22 -31.83
C THR A 199 -14.13 -34.43 -31.84
N TYR A 200 -14.94 -33.44 -31.43
CA TYR A 200 -16.39 -33.52 -31.39
C TYR A 200 -16.99 -32.54 -32.38
N LEU A 201 -17.32 -33.08 -33.56
CA LEU A 201 -17.81 -32.32 -34.70
C LEU A 201 -19.21 -31.72 -34.48
N GLY A 202 -19.92 -32.16 -33.44
CA GLY A 202 -21.27 -31.69 -33.12
C GLY A 202 -22.36 -32.64 -33.61
N ALA A 203 -23.51 -32.07 -33.99
CA ALA A 203 -24.73 -32.82 -34.31
C ALA A 203 -25.03 -32.77 -35.82
N PHE A 204 -25.15 -33.94 -36.45
CA PHE A 204 -25.44 -34.07 -37.87
C PHE A 204 -26.59 -35.04 -38.11
N SER A 205 -27.28 -34.93 -39.24
CA SER A 205 -28.32 -35.88 -39.66
C SER A 205 -27.77 -37.07 -40.43
N SER A 206 -26.54 -36.97 -40.95
CA SER A 206 -25.80 -38.00 -41.66
C SER A 206 -24.31 -37.94 -41.31
N ASP A 207 -23.57 -38.99 -41.66
CA ASP A 207 -22.12 -39.06 -41.47
C ASP A 207 -21.39 -37.89 -42.16
N PRO A 208 -20.64 -37.06 -41.40
CA PRO A 208 -19.75 -36.05 -41.96
C PRO A 208 -18.63 -36.67 -42.79
N THR A 209 -18.07 -35.92 -43.74
CA THR A 209 -16.92 -36.34 -44.56
C THR A 209 -15.65 -35.53 -44.28
N ALA A 210 -15.78 -34.47 -43.48
CA ALA A 210 -14.74 -33.57 -43.02
C ALA A 210 -15.08 -33.13 -41.59
N ASP A 211 -14.08 -32.65 -40.86
CA ASP A 211 -14.27 -32.14 -39.50
C ASP A 211 -14.84 -30.71 -39.47
N GLY A 212 -14.81 -30.07 -38.29
CA GLY A 212 -15.33 -28.72 -38.05
C GLY A 212 -14.62 -27.61 -38.83
N ASP A 213 -13.38 -27.84 -39.24
CA ASP A 213 -12.52 -26.90 -39.97
C ASP A 213 -12.46 -27.19 -41.48
N GLY A 214 -13.06 -28.30 -41.90
CA GLY A 214 -13.07 -28.76 -43.29
C GLY A 214 -11.86 -29.63 -43.65
N ASP A 215 -11.07 -30.04 -42.65
CA ASP A 215 -9.99 -30.99 -42.79
C ASP A 215 -10.52 -32.44 -42.84
N ALA A 216 -9.63 -33.38 -43.19
CA ALA A 216 -10.00 -34.78 -43.33
C ALA A 216 -10.19 -35.43 -41.95
N LEU A 217 -11.27 -36.22 -41.80
CA LEU A 217 -11.60 -36.91 -40.56
C LEU A 217 -10.42 -37.71 -40.00
N THR A 218 -10.21 -37.58 -38.69
CA THR A 218 -9.21 -38.34 -37.95
C THR A 218 -9.82 -39.48 -37.16
N THR A 219 -9.03 -40.52 -36.90
CA THR A 219 -9.52 -41.65 -36.10
C THR A 219 -9.80 -41.18 -34.68
N GLY A 220 -11.03 -41.40 -34.22
CA GLY A 220 -11.48 -40.95 -32.90
C GLY A 220 -12.43 -39.76 -32.95
N ASP A 221 -12.63 -39.12 -34.10
CA ASP A 221 -13.64 -38.07 -34.24
C ASP A 221 -15.01 -38.58 -33.83
N LEU A 222 -15.82 -37.71 -33.23
CA LEU A 222 -17.12 -37.98 -32.65
C LEU A 222 -18.16 -37.04 -33.24
N TYR A 223 -19.35 -37.56 -33.49
CA TYR A 223 -20.51 -36.70 -33.77
C TYR A 223 -21.80 -37.34 -33.25
N PHE A 224 -22.79 -36.52 -32.93
CA PHE A 224 -24.12 -36.99 -32.57
C PHE A 224 -25.02 -37.09 -33.81
N ASN A 225 -25.42 -38.30 -34.17
CA ASN A 225 -26.36 -38.51 -35.27
C ASN A 225 -27.80 -38.27 -34.78
N THR A 226 -28.39 -37.17 -35.23
CA THR A 226 -29.74 -36.73 -34.85
C THR A 226 -30.88 -37.56 -35.44
N THR A 227 -30.61 -38.35 -36.49
CA THR A 227 -31.63 -39.22 -37.12
C THR A 227 -31.75 -40.55 -36.36
N SER A 228 -30.62 -41.10 -35.90
CA SER A 228 -30.56 -42.34 -35.14
C SER A 228 -30.51 -42.15 -33.62
N ASN A 229 -30.32 -40.91 -33.15
CA ASN A 229 -30.10 -40.55 -31.74
C ASN A 229 -28.92 -41.30 -31.11
N GLN A 230 -27.80 -41.39 -31.85
CA GLN A 230 -26.61 -42.14 -31.44
C GLN A 230 -25.36 -41.27 -31.53
N LEU A 231 -24.47 -41.40 -30.54
CA LEU A 231 -23.10 -40.93 -30.68
C LEU A 231 -22.36 -41.88 -31.63
N LYS A 232 -21.70 -41.31 -32.64
CA LYS A 232 -20.88 -42.02 -33.62
C LYS A 232 -19.41 -41.70 -33.40
N VAL A 233 -18.54 -42.65 -33.72
CA VAL A 233 -17.07 -42.50 -33.71
C VAL A 233 -16.49 -42.91 -35.07
N TYR A 234 -15.53 -42.15 -35.60
CA TYR A 234 -14.83 -42.49 -36.83
C TYR A 234 -13.66 -43.42 -36.53
N ASN A 235 -13.65 -44.61 -37.14
CA ASN A 235 -12.62 -45.62 -36.88
C ASN A 235 -11.39 -45.53 -37.81
N GLY A 236 -11.28 -44.44 -38.58
CA GLY A 236 -10.25 -44.24 -39.62
C GLY A 236 -10.68 -44.69 -41.02
N SER A 237 -11.88 -45.28 -41.16
CA SER A 237 -12.42 -45.68 -42.47
C SER A 237 -13.93 -45.46 -42.59
N ALA A 238 -14.68 -45.66 -41.51
CA ALA A 238 -16.13 -45.46 -41.46
C ALA A 238 -16.59 -44.99 -40.08
N TRP A 239 -17.81 -44.45 -40.04
CA TRP A 239 -18.51 -44.12 -38.80
C TRP A 239 -19.19 -45.36 -38.21
N GLN A 240 -19.05 -45.57 -36.91
CA GLN A 240 -19.69 -46.64 -36.16
C GLN A 240 -20.34 -46.09 -34.88
N VAL A 241 -21.21 -46.84 -34.22
CA VAL A 241 -21.78 -46.38 -32.95
C VAL A 241 -20.70 -46.40 -31.87
N ALA A 242 -20.54 -45.29 -31.15
CA ALA A 242 -19.59 -45.21 -30.05
C ALA A 242 -20.04 -46.16 -28.92
N GLY A 243 -19.19 -47.11 -28.55
CA GLY A 243 -19.51 -48.12 -27.53
C GLY A 243 -20.38 -49.28 -28.02
N GLU A 244 -20.45 -49.52 -29.33
CA GLU A 244 -21.13 -50.70 -29.87
C GLU A 244 -20.46 -51.99 -29.38
N VAL A 245 -21.27 -52.91 -28.83
CA VAL A 245 -20.83 -54.24 -28.44
C VAL A 245 -21.33 -55.21 -29.49
N ASP A 246 -20.42 -56.00 -30.05
CA ASP A 246 -20.78 -57.05 -31.00
C ASP A 246 -21.62 -58.13 -30.29
N VAL A 247 -22.93 -58.03 -30.43
CA VAL A 247 -23.91 -58.95 -29.84
C VAL A 247 -23.78 -60.38 -30.38
N THR A 248 -23.05 -60.61 -31.48
CA THR A 248 -22.77 -61.95 -31.99
C THR A 248 -21.74 -62.71 -31.16
N THR A 249 -20.99 -62.00 -30.30
CA THR A 249 -19.99 -62.58 -29.40
C THR A 249 -20.53 -62.87 -27.99
N LEU A 250 -21.82 -62.60 -27.75
CA LEU A 250 -22.47 -62.75 -26.45
C LEU A 250 -23.67 -63.71 -26.52
N VAL A 251 -23.97 -64.37 -25.40
CA VAL A 251 -25.26 -65.06 -25.23
C VAL A 251 -26.32 -64.00 -24.93
N ALA A 252 -27.16 -63.69 -25.91
CA ALA A 252 -28.25 -62.74 -25.76
C ALA A 252 -29.29 -63.24 -24.75
N LYS A 253 -29.88 -62.33 -23.98
CA LYS A 253 -31.06 -62.61 -23.16
C LYS A 253 -32.33 -62.34 -23.97
N THR A 254 -33.33 -63.20 -23.88
CA THR A 254 -34.64 -62.93 -24.52
C THR A 254 -35.41 -61.80 -23.82
N SER A 255 -35.15 -61.56 -22.53
CA SER A 255 -35.63 -60.41 -21.76
C SER A 255 -34.85 -60.27 -20.44
N GLY A 256 -35.14 -59.26 -19.61
CA GLY A 256 -34.47 -59.07 -18.31
C GLY A 256 -34.56 -60.26 -17.36
N THR A 257 -35.67 -61.02 -17.41
CA THR A 257 -35.92 -62.25 -16.65
C THR A 257 -36.06 -63.49 -17.54
N GLY A 258 -35.67 -63.37 -18.81
CA GLY A 258 -35.85 -64.40 -19.84
C GLY A 258 -34.75 -65.46 -19.83
N ALA A 259 -34.60 -66.15 -20.96
CA ALA A 259 -33.61 -67.19 -21.18
C ALA A 259 -32.37 -66.64 -21.90
N GLY A 260 -31.25 -67.35 -21.79
CA GLY A 260 -30.09 -67.17 -22.67
C GLY A 260 -30.34 -67.87 -24.02
N VAL A 261 -30.08 -67.17 -25.12
CA VAL A 261 -30.13 -67.74 -26.47
C VAL A 261 -28.82 -68.48 -26.73
N LEU A 262 -28.77 -69.75 -26.32
CA LEU A 262 -27.59 -70.59 -26.56
C LEU A 262 -27.49 -70.99 -28.04
N PRO A 263 -26.27 -71.16 -28.59
CA PRO A 263 -26.07 -71.74 -29.91
C PRO A 263 -26.79 -73.08 -30.04
N ALA A 264 -27.45 -73.31 -31.18
CA ALA A 264 -28.18 -74.55 -31.45
C ALA A 264 -27.86 -75.08 -32.85
N GLY A 265 -27.72 -76.40 -32.98
CA GLY A 265 -27.45 -77.04 -34.26
C GLY A 265 -27.36 -78.57 -34.16
N THR A 266 -27.24 -79.22 -35.31
CA THR A 266 -27.14 -80.69 -35.41
C THR A 266 -25.83 -81.21 -34.82
N THR A 267 -25.76 -82.53 -34.54
CA THR A 267 -24.52 -83.19 -34.10
C THR A 267 -23.34 -82.96 -35.06
N GLY A 268 -23.61 -82.90 -36.38
CA GLY A 268 -22.59 -82.62 -37.40
C GLY A 268 -22.11 -81.18 -37.44
N GLN A 269 -22.83 -80.25 -36.80
CA GLN A 269 -22.47 -78.83 -36.67
C GLN A 269 -21.80 -78.52 -35.33
N ARG A 270 -21.36 -79.53 -34.58
CA ARG A 270 -20.49 -79.33 -33.42
C ARG A 270 -19.19 -78.68 -33.87
N ASP A 271 -18.66 -77.79 -33.04
CA ASP A 271 -17.40 -77.11 -33.30
C ASP A 271 -16.32 -78.17 -33.55
N GLY A 272 -15.50 -77.97 -34.59
CA GLY A 272 -14.41 -78.89 -34.92
C GLY A 272 -13.26 -78.88 -33.90
N SER A 273 -13.18 -77.83 -33.07
CA SER A 273 -12.18 -77.67 -32.01
C SER A 273 -12.77 -76.91 -30.81
N PRO A 274 -13.69 -77.54 -30.06
CA PRO A 274 -14.35 -76.90 -28.92
C PRO A 274 -13.40 -76.77 -27.72
N SER A 275 -13.61 -75.74 -26.89
CA SER A 275 -12.94 -75.62 -25.59
C SER A 275 -13.82 -76.15 -24.47
N ALA A 276 -13.20 -76.63 -23.37
CA ALA A 276 -13.94 -77.09 -22.21
C ALA A 276 -14.85 -75.98 -21.66
N GLY A 277 -16.11 -76.33 -21.34
CA GLY A 277 -17.12 -75.39 -20.85
C GLY A 277 -18.02 -74.79 -21.93
N TYR A 278 -17.81 -75.10 -23.21
CA TYR A 278 -18.76 -74.73 -24.26
C TYR A 278 -20.11 -75.40 -24.01
N LEU A 279 -21.20 -74.65 -24.18
CA LEU A 279 -22.59 -75.08 -23.99
C LEU A 279 -23.39 -74.79 -25.25
N ARG A 280 -24.23 -75.74 -25.67
CA ARG A 280 -25.12 -75.59 -26.83
C ARG A 280 -26.36 -76.49 -26.71
N PHE A 281 -27.35 -76.26 -27.56
CA PHE A 281 -28.46 -77.19 -27.77
C PHE A 281 -28.23 -78.03 -29.03
N ASN A 282 -28.24 -79.35 -28.89
CA ASN A 282 -28.14 -80.27 -30.01
C ASN A 282 -29.52 -80.58 -30.57
N THR A 283 -29.80 -80.16 -31.80
CA THR A 283 -31.10 -80.37 -32.44
C THR A 283 -31.27 -81.77 -33.03
N THR A 284 -30.19 -82.53 -33.24
CA THR A 284 -30.26 -83.94 -33.66
C THR A 284 -30.65 -84.82 -32.48
N ASP A 285 -30.02 -84.61 -31.32
CA ASP A 285 -30.26 -85.41 -30.11
C ASP A 285 -31.33 -84.80 -29.20
N THR A 286 -31.84 -83.61 -29.53
CA THR A 286 -32.84 -82.85 -28.75
C THR A 286 -32.47 -82.64 -27.28
N LYS A 287 -31.21 -82.29 -27.00
CA LYS A 287 -30.69 -82.12 -25.64
C LYS A 287 -29.72 -80.95 -25.53
N PHE A 288 -29.63 -80.37 -24.33
CA PHE A 288 -28.49 -79.51 -24.00
C PHE A 288 -27.24 -80.37 -23.85
N GLU A 289 -26.12 -79.87 -24.35
CA GLU A 289 -24.82 -80.53 -24.26
C GLU A 289 -23.74 -79.52 -23.90
N GLY A 290 -22.69 -80.03 -23.26
CA GLY A 290 -21.47 -79.27 -23.04
C GLY A 290 -20.22 -80.07 -23.31
N TYR A 291 -19.19 -79.38 -23.76
CA TYR A 291 -17.89 -79.98 -24.03
C TYR A 291 -17.08 -80.04 -22.74
N ASN A 292 -16.72 -81.23 -22.28
CA ASN A 292 -15.99 -81.43 -21.02
C ASN A 292 -14.46 -81.31 -21.16
N GLY A 293 -13.97 -80.94 -22.35
CA GLY A 293 -12.53 -80.93 -22.68
C GLY A 293 -12.06 -82.16 -23.45
N SER A 294 -12.91 -83.18 -23.60
CA SER A 294 -12.61 -84.39 -24.39
C SER A 294 -13.76 -84.77 -25.32
N GLU A 295 -15.00 -84.68 -24.85
CA GLU A 295 -16.21 -85.01 -25.62
C GLU A 295 -17.39 -84.07 -25.32
N TRP A 296 -18.38 -84.08 -26.22
CA TRP A 296 -19.67 -83.44 -25.99
C TRP A 296 -20.59 -84.39 -25.20
N ALA A 297 -20.94 -84.01 -23.97
CA ALA A 297 -21.80 -84.78 -23.08
C ALA A 297 -23.13 -84.05 -22.84
N GLY A 298 -24.22 -84.80 -22.63
CA GLY A 298 -25.52 -84.21 -22.29
C GLY A 298 -25.48 -83.51 -20.93
N ILE A 299 -26.13 -82.34 -20.84
CA ILE A 299 -26.26 -81.55 -19.61
C ILE A 299 -27.75 -81.35 -19.35
N GLY A 300 -28.29 -81.99 -18.32
CA GLY A 300 -29.69 -81.83 -17.90
C GLY A 300 -30.34 -83.11 -17.40
N GLY A 301 -31.25 -82.96 -16.41
CA GLY A 301 -32.11 -83.99 -15.85
C GLY A 301 -31.39 -85.05 -15.01
N GLY A 302 -31.63 -85.10 -13.70
CA GLY A 302 -31.31 -86.30 -12.90
C GLY A 302 -31.99 -87.52 -13.55
N GLY A 303 -31.29 -88.66 -13.60
CA GLY A 303 -31.66 -89.84 -14.40
C GLY A 303 -33.14 -90.27 -14.27
N PRO A 304 -33.66 -91.04 -15.25
CA PRO A 304 -35.09 -91.17 -15.56
C PRO A 304 -35.95 -91.58 -14.35
N GLY A 305 -36.44 -90.57 -13.65
CA GLY A 305 -37.69 -90.66 -12.90
C GLY A 305 -38.85 -90.73 -13.87
N LEU A 306 -39.94 -91.40 -13.49
CA LEU A 306 -41.17 -91.44 -14.29
C LEU A 306 -41.71 -90.03 -14.62
N ASP A 307 -41.33 -89.04 -13.81
CA ASP A 307 -42.05 -87.77 -13.71
C ASP A 307 -41.26 -86.58 -14.29
N GLY A 308 -40.12 -86.81 -14.96
CA GLY A 308 -39.45 -85.76 -15.74
C GLY A 308 -38.77 -84.64 -14.94
N GLY A 309 -38.69 -84.76 -13.61
CA GLY A 309 -37.84 -83.90 -12.78
C GLY A 309 -38.35 -82.47 -12.60
N GLY A 310 -39.65 -82.29 -12.35
CA GLY A 310 -40.24 -81.02 -11.92
C GLY A 310 -39.83 -80.62 -10.51
N THR A 311 -40.02 -79.33 -10.17
CA THR A 311 -39.49 -78.70 -8.94
C THR A 311 -40.20 -79.07 -7.64
N ASP A 312 -41.25 -79.90 -7.68
CA ASP A 312 -41.98 -80.36 -6.49
C ASP A 312 -42.03 -81.91 -6.38
N GLU A 313 -41.13 -82.61 -7.07
CA GLU A 313 -41.18 -84.06 -7.20
C GLU A 313 -39.94 -84.72 -6.59
N GLU A 314 -40.08 -85.22 -5.35
CA GLU A 314 -39.20 -86.26 -4.82
C GLU A 314 -39.38 -87.49 -5.69
N SER A 315 -38.55 -87.61 -6.72
CA SER A 315 -38.64 -88.73 -7.65
C SER A 315 -38.24 -90.02 -6.91
N VAL A 316 -39.23 -90.71 -6.33
CA VAL A 316 -39.09 -91.93 -5.50
C VAL A 316 -38.77 -93.14 -6.37
N ILE A 317 -39.24 -93.16 -7.61
CA ILE A 317 -39.08 -94.29 -8.54
C ILE A 317 -38.06 -93.93 -9.61
N ARG A 318 -36.94 -94.66 -9.60
CA ARG A 318 -35.97 -94.67 -10.70
C ARG A 318 -36.34 -95.79 -11.65
N THR A 319 -36.37 -95.49 -12.94
CA THR A 319 -36.63 -96.50 -13.97
C THR A 319 -35.40 -96.74 -14.83
N ASN A 320 -35.30 -97.94 -15.39
CA ASN A 320 -34.39 -98.25 -16.49
C ASN A 320 -35.19 -98.95 -17.59
N LYS A 321 -34.69 -98.91 -18.83
CA LYS A 321 -35.26 -99.72 -19.91
C LYS A 321 -35.06 -101.21 -19.58
N ASN A 322 -35.99 -102.04 -20.02
CA ASN A 322 -35.91 -103.50 -19.92
C ASN A 322 -34.97 -104.14 -20.96
N GLN A 323 -34.26 -103.33 -21.75
CA GLN A 323 -33.31 -103.78 -22.77
C GLN A 323 -32.08 -102.86 -22.84
N ILE A 324 -30.93 -103.46 -23.10
CA ILE A 324 -29.69 -102.77 -23.50
C ILE A 324 -29.48 -103.06 -24.99
N SER A 325 -29.74 -102.06 -25.82
CA SER A 325 -29.79 -102.18 -27.28
C SER A 325 -29.06 -101.04 -27.99
N GLY A 326 -28.76 -101.23 -29.29
CA GLY A 326 -28.10 -100.21 -30.11
C GLY A 326 -26.58 -100.41 -30.31
N SER A 327 -26.08 -101.64 -30.14
CA SER A 327 -24.66 -101.98 -30.30
C SER A 327 -23.73 -101.21 -29.36
N VAL A 328 -24.13 -101.10 -28.10
CA VAL A 328 -23.41 -100.32 -27.08
C VAL A 328 -22.50 -101.21 -26.25
N SER A 329 -21.33 -100.68 -25.86
CA SER A 329 -20.44 -101.31 -24.88
C SER A 329 -20.42 -100.48 -23.61
N LEU A 330 -21.12 -100.95 -22.58
CA LEU A 330 -21.19 -100.29 -21.29
C LEU A 330 -20.16 -100.91 -20.35
N THR A 331 -19.48 -100.08 -19.55
CA THR A 331 -18.55 -100.53 -18.54
C THR A 331 -18.97 -100.00 -17.18
N ILE A 332 -19.12 -100.89 -16.21
CA ILE A 332 -19.14 -100.49 -14.79
C ILE A 332 -17.68 -100.45 -14.35
N PRO A 333 -17.12 -99.25 -14.09
CA PRO A 333 -15.70 -99.09 -13.80
C PRO A 333 -15.34 -99.66 -12.42
N SER A 334 -14.07 -99.98 -12.23
CA SER A 334 -13.53 -100.37 -10.93
C SER A 334 -13.87 -99.31 -9.86
N GLY A 335 -14.31 -99.74 -8.68
CA GLY A 335 -14.68 -98.86 -7.56
C GLY A 335 -16.14 -98.37 -7.57
N SER A 336 -16.94 -98.78 -8.57
CA SER A 336 -18.36 -98.43 -8.68
C SER A 336 -19.25 -99.68 -8.69
N ASN A 337 -20.51 -99.52 -8.27
CA ASN A 337 -21.54 -100.55 -8.40
C ASN A 337 -22.69 -100.03 -9.28
N GLY A 338 -23.19 -100.91 -10.16
CA GLY A 338 -24.37 -100.64 -10.97
C GLY A 338 -25.61 -101.28 -10.34
N MET A 339 -26.76 -100.65 -10.53
CA MET A 339 -28.06 -101.19 -10.17
C MET A 339 -29.04 -101.02 -11.33
N SER A 340 -29.88 -102.02 -11.57
CA SER A 340 -30.97 -101.92 -12.54
C SER A 340 -32.15 -102.78 -12.09
N ALA A 341 -33.37 -102.40 -12.46
CA ALA A 341 -34.55 -103.25 -12.30
C ALA A 341 -34.63 -104.26 -13.46
N GLY A 342 -34.79 -105.54 -13.11
CA GLY A 342 -34.94 -106.64 -14.05
C GLY A 342 -36.40 -106.88 -14.48
N PRO A 343 -36.63 -107.69 -15.54
CA PRO A 343 -35.62 -108.36 -16.37
C PRO A 343 -34.96 -107.39 -17.36
N ILE A 344 -33.70 -107.68 -17.73
CA ILE A 344 -32.93 -106.92 -18.72
C ILE A 344 -32.44 -107.84 -19.82
N THR A 345 -32.80 -107.53 -21.07
CA THR A 345 -32.28 -108.23 -22.24
C THR A 345 -31.11 -107.44 -22.84
N ILE A 346 -29.94 -108.08 -22.97
CA ILE A 346 -28.82 -107.53 -23.73
C ILE A 346 -28.96 -108.03 -25.17
N THR A 347 -29.24 -107.13 -26.11
CA THR A 347 -29.45 -107.51 -27.51
C THR A 347 -28.11 -107.79 -28.22
N SER A 348 -28.15 -108.57 -29.30
CA SER A 348 -26.97 -108.84 -30.14
C SER A 348 -26.26 -107.54 -30.55
N GLY A 349 -24.93 -107.55 -30.46
CA GLY A 349 -24.08 -106.38 -30.72
C GLY A 349 -23.79 -105.50 -29.49
N SER A 350 -24.52 -105.66 -28.38
CA SER A 350 -24.28 -104.93 -27.13
C SER A 350 -23.52 -105.78 -26.10
N SER A 351 -22.78 -105.14 -25.21
CA SER A 351 -22.11 -105.80 -24.08
C SER A 351 -22.12 -104.93 -22.82
N VAL A 352 -22.11 -105.60 -21.66
CA VAL A 352 -21.87 -104.96 -20.35
C VAL A 352 -20.64 -105.61 -19.75
N THR A 353 -19.59 -104.83 -19.54
CA THR A 353 -18.38 -105.26 -18.84
C THR A 353 -18.47 -104.81 -17.40
N VAL A 354 -18.43 -105.77 -16.47
CA VAL A 354 -18.29 -105.49 -15.03
C VAL A 354 -16.81 -105.61 -14.70
N SER A 355 -16.16 -104.49 -14.40
CA SER A 355 -14.73 -104.47 -14.10
C SER A 355 -14.44 -105.22 -12.79
N SER A 356 -13.19 -105.68 -12.61
CA SER A 356 -12.77 -106.28 -11.34
C SER A 356 -13.05 -105.32 -10.17
N GLY A 357 -13.67 -105.82 -9.10
CA GLY A 357 -14.05 -105.03 -7.93
C GLY A 357 -15.36 -104.23 -8.06
N ALA A 358 -16.05 -104.32 -9.19
CA ALA A 358 -17.39 -103.77 -9.38
C ALA A 358 -18.46 -104.86 -9.30
N THR A 359 -19.69 -104.47 -8.98
CA THR A 359 -20.86 -105.36 -9.03
C THR A 359 -21.98 -104.74 -9.85
N TRP A 360 -22.74 -105.56 -10.59
CA TRP A 360 -24.01 -105.16 -11.18
C TRP A 360 -25.15 -105.92 -10.51
N HIS A 361 -26.00 -105.19 -9.79
CA HIS A 361 -27.19 -105.75 -9.16
C HIS A 361 -28.41 -105.54 -10.05
N ILE A 362 -29.05 -106.63 -10.47
CA ILE A 362 -30.33 -106.61 -11.15
C ILE A 362 -31.41 -107.00 -10.15
N VAL A 363 -32.33 -106.09 -9.84
CA VAL A 363 -33.39 -106.28 -8.84
C VAL A 363 -34.72 -106.54 -9.53
N GLY A 364 -35.31 -107.71 -9.28
CA GLY A 364 -36.55 -108.18 -9.92
C GLY A 364 -36.36 -109.57 -10.52
N THR A 365 -37.26 -110.50 -10.20
CA THR A 365 -37.30 -111.88 -10.72
C THR A 365 -38.26 -112.01 -11.89
#